data_AF-A0A955BZE4-F1
#
_entry.id   AF-A0A955BZE4-F1
#
_cell.length_a   1.000
_cell.length_b   1.000
_cell.length_c   1.000
_cell.angle_alpha   90.00
_cell.angle_beta   90.00
_cell.angle_gamma   90.00
#
_symmetry.space_group_name_H-M   'P 1'
#
loop_
_entity.id
_entity.type
_entity.pdbx_description
1 polymer ?
#
loop_
_entity_poly.entity_id
_entity_poly.type
_entity_poly.pdbx_seq_one_letter_code
_entity_poly.pdbx_strand_id
1 'polypeptide(L)'
;MRSVLGKGLSALGITLALAGGVYAAPITGQVDNFQDGTVQGWGGANVANVDGGAGGAGDRFLNVIADQPTGPGSRIGAFNGSTSWTGDYETAGVTGIQFDLANFGATDLDMRVMLFGVGGSFTSTIATTVPADGAWHTYTFGLSAADLTQVGGLGTLDQTLTAVDQVLIRHQPGAPLGPGQGVVVEGQLGIDNVTAIPEPATAALLGLVVVMLRRRA
;
A
#
# COMPACT_ATOMS: atom_id res chain seq x y z
N MET A 1 76.35 -13.74 -4.62
CA MET A 1 75.42 -12.59 -4.71
C MET A 1 74.02 -13.14 -4.90
N ARG A 2 73.08 -12.79 -3.98
CA ARG A 2 71.63 -12.50 -4.16
C ARG A 2 70.85 -13.40 -5.16
N SER A 3 69.69 -13.98 -4.90
CA SER A 3 68.59 -13.64 -3.98
C SER A 3 67.34 -14.46 -4.38
N VAL A 4 66.66 -15.08 -3.41
CA VAL A 4 65.19 -15.07 -3.12
C VAL A 4 64.22 -15.54 -4.23
N LEU A 5 63.51 -16.67 -4.08
CA LEU A 5 62.19 -16.89 -3.44
C LEU A 5 60.98 -16.36 -4.25
N GLY A 6 59.93 -17.17 -4.40
CA GLY A 6 58.60 -16.68 -4.79
C GLY A 6 57.59 -17.75 -5.19
N LYS A 7 56.95 -18.39 -4.19
CA LYS A 7 55.67 -19.10 -4.39
C LYS A 7 54.56 -18.05 -4.59
N GLY A 8 53.61 -18.32 -5.49
CA GLY A 8 52.41 -17.49 -5.65
C GLY A 8 51.21 -18.34 -6.07
N LEU A 9 50.54 -18.94 -5.09
CA LEU A 9 49.22 -19.54 -5.24
C LEU A 9 48.22 -18.38 -5.46
N SER A 10 47.64 -18.26 -6.64
CA SER A 10 46.59 -17.26 -6.90
C SER A 10 45.24 -17.86 -6.50
N ALA A 11 44.70 -17.44 -5.36
CA ALA A 11 43.32 -17.71 -4.97
C ALA A 11 42.40 -16.74 -5.69
N LEU A 12 41.56 -17.26 -6.59
CA LEU A 12 40.52 -16.50 -7.27
C LEU A 12 39.37 -16.28 -6.28
N GLY A 13 39.32 -15.09 -5.68
CA GLY A 13 38.18 -14.68 -4.85
C GLY A 13 36.97 -14.38 -5.73
N ILE A 14 35.94 -15.22 -5.65
CA ILE A 14 34.62 -14.91 -6.21
C ILE A 14 33.91 -13.99 -5.22
N THR A 15 33.83 -12.70 -5.54
CA THR A 15 32.94 -11.77 -4.84
C THR A 15 31.52 -12.01 -5.35
N LEU A 16 30.69 -12.67 -4.54
CA LEU A 16 29.26 -12.80 -4.79
C LEU A 16 28.60 -11.45 -4.46
N ALA A 17 28.38 -10.63 -5.49
CA ALA A 17 27.56 -9.42 -5.36
C ALA A 17 26.09 -9.86 -5.21
N LEU A 18 25.57 -9.81 -3.98
CA LEU A 18 24.14 -9.85 -3.74
C LEU A 18 23.55 -8.54 -4.28
N ALA A 19 22.98 -8.60 -5.49
CA ALA A 19 22.13 -7.53 -6.01
C ALA A 19 20.82 -7.53 -5.20
N GLY A 20 20.86 -6.96 -4.00
CA GLY A 20 19.63 -6.52 -3.34
C GLY A 20 19.04 -5.40 -4.20
N GLY A 21 17.90 -5.65 -4.84
CA GLY A 21 17.16 -4.61 -5.51
C GLY A 21 16.87 -3.49 -4.51
N VAL A 22 17.42 -2.30 -4.75
CA VAL A 22 17.01 -1.10 -4.01
C VAL A 22 15.64 -0.74 -4.59
N TYR A 23 14.58 -1.18 -3.92
CA TYR A 23 13.23 -0.75 -4.26
C TYR A 23 13.05 0.68 -3.73
N ALA A 24 12.73 1.62 -4.61
CA ALA A 24 12.38 2.96 -4.19
C ALA A 24 11.02 2.90 -3.51
N ALA A 25 10.97 3.22 -2.22
CA ALA A 25 9.73 3.38 -1.47
C ALA A 25 8.78 4.39 -2.14
N PRO A 26 7.46 4.34 -1.86
CA PRO A 26 6.57 5.46 -2.16
C PRO A 26 7.18 6.76 -1.64
N ILE A 27 7.26 7.77 -2.49
CA ILE A 27 7.59 9.12 -2.04
C ILE A 27 6.41 9.62 -1.22
N THR A 28 6.65 10.31 -0.11
CA THR A 28 5.57 11.00 0.62
C THR A 28 4.74 11.86 -0.34
N GLY A 29 3.42 11.68 -0.34
CA GLY A 29 2.54 12.38 -1.27
C GLY A 29 2.48 11.78 -2.68
N GLN A 30 3.06 10.60 -2.91
CA GLN A 30 2.72 9.75 -4.07
C GLN A 30 1.21 9.53 -4.08
N VAL A 31 0.59 9.72 -5.25
CA VAL A 31 -0.84 9.51 -5.47
C VAL A 31 -1.04 8.60 -6.68
N ASP A 32 -1.82 7.55 -6.49
CA ASP A 32 -2.44 6.82 -7.60
C ASP A 32 -3.85 7.37 -7.81
N ASN A 33 -4.01 8.19 -8.85
CA ASN A 33 -5.25 8.85 -9.23
C ASN A 33 -5.88 8.27 -10.49
N PHE A 34 -5.30 7.24 -11.11
CA PHE A 34 -5.87 6.51 -12.25
C PHE A 34 -6.15 7.33 -13.53
N GLN A 35 -5.66 8.58 -13.63
CA GLN A 35 -5.99 9.48 -14.75
C GLN A 35 -5.28 9.13 -16.06
N ASP A 36 -4.22 8.32 -16.01
CA ASP A 36 -3.51 7.82 -17.20
C ASP A 36 -4.25 6.67 -17.91
N GLY A 37 -5.41 6.28 -17.38
CA GLY A 37 -6.25 5.21 -17.90
C GLY A 37 -5.78 3.80 -17.60
N THR A 38 -4.74 3.64 -16.78
CA THR A 38 -4.25 2.37 -16.26
C THR A 38 -4.76 2.11 -14.85
N VAL A 39 -4.56 0.90 -14.33
CA VAL A 39 -4.83 0.58 -12.92
C VAL A 39 -3.63 0.89 -12.00
N GLN A 40 -2.57 1.52 -12.52
CA GLN A 40 -1.39 1.97 -11.75
C GLN A 40 -0.76 0.88 -10.84
N GLY A 41 -0.79 -0.37 -11.31
CA GLY A 41 -0.22 -1.52 -10.60
C GLY A 41 -1.18 -2.21 -9.62
N TRP A 42 -2.38 -1.68 -9.42
CA TRP A 42 -3.41 -2.31 -8.61
C TRP A 42 -4.00 -3.53 -9.33
N GLY A 43 -3.87 -4.69 -8.69
CA GLY A 43 -4.41 -5.97 -9.13
C GLY A 43 -5.55 -6.45 -8.24
N GLY A 44 -6.21 -7.52 -8.69
CA GLY A 44 -7.34 -8.15 -8.03
C GLY A 44 -8.07 -9.04 -9.03
N ALA A 45 -9.10 -9.76 -8.59
CA ALA A 45 -9.81 -10.68 -9.48
C ALA A 45 -10.58 -9.94 -10.59
N ASN A 46 -11.36 -8.92 -10.21
CA ASN A 46 -12.14 -8.10 -11.14
C ASN A 46 -11.84 -6.62 -10.83
N VAL A 47 -10.76 -6.10 -11.41
CA VAL A 47 -10.35 -4.70 -11.28
C VAL A 47 -10.32 -4.01 -12.63
N ALA A 48 -10.80 -2.77 -12.70
CA ALA A 48 -10.82 -1.99 -13.94
C ALA A 48 -10.69 -0.50 -13.66
N ASN A 49 -10.07 0.23 -14.59
CA ASN A 49 -10.09 1.69 -14.60
C ASN A 49 -11.38 2.16 -15.30
N VAL A 50 -12.17 2.99 -14.62
CA VAL A 50 -13.46 3.48 -15.11
C VAL A 50 -13.61 4.97 -14.81
N ASP A 51 -14.57 5.63 -15.46
CA ASP A 51 -14.90 7.05 -15.26
C ASP A 51 -15.96 7.22 -14.13
N GLY A 52 -15.97 8.38 -13.47
CA GLY A 52 -16.92 8.72 -12.39
C GLY A 52 -16.33 8.75 -10.97
N GLY A 53 -15.04 9.06 -10.86
CA GLY A 53 -14.23 9.13 -9.64
C GLY A 53 -14.67 10.21 -8.65
N ALA A 54 -13.84 10.46 -7.64
CA ALA A 54 -14.19 11.34 -6.52
C ALA A 54 -14.43 12.81 -6.95
N GLY A 55 -13.77 13.26 -8.01
CA GLY A 55 -13.94 14.54 -8.68
C GLY A 55 -15.11 14.60 -9.66
N GLY A 56 -15.82 13.50 -9.88
CA GLY A 56 -17.01 13.42 -10.73
C GLY A 56 -16.74 12.99 -12.17
N ALA A 57 -17.54 13.51 -13.12
CA ALA A 57 -17.45 13.10 -14.52
C ALA A 57 -16.10 13.49 -15.15
N GLY A 58 -15.45 12.53 -15.83
CA GLY A 58 -14.11 12.67 -16.39
C GLY A 58 -12.99 12.30 -15.42
N ASP A 59 -13.29 12.14 -14.13
CA ASP A 59 -12.34 11.67 -13.12
C ASP A 59 -12.33 10.14 -13.13
N ARG A 60 -11.18 9.52 -13.32
CA ARG A 60 -11.06 8.07 -13.39
C ARG A 60 -10.73 7.47 -12.04
N PHE A 61 -11.26 6.28 -11.77
CA PHE A 61 -11.00 5.53 -10.55
C PHE A 61 -10.81 4.04 -10.81
N LEU A 62 -10.32 3.32 -9.80
CA LEU A 62 -10.22 1.87 -9.80
C LEU A 62 -11.50 1.24 -9.26
N ASN A 63 -12.23 0.54 -10.12
CA ASN A 63 -13.41 -0.23 -9.75
C ASN A 63 -13.04 -1.67 -9.42
N VAL A 64 -13.53 -2.17 -8.28
CA VAL A 64 -13.32 -3.54 -7.79
C VAL A 64 -14.68 -4.21 -7.63
N ILE A 65 -14.92 -5.30 -8.34
CA ILE A 65 -16.19 -6.03 -8.31
C ILE A 65 -16.01 -7.39 -7.64
N ALA A 66 -16.93 -7.73 -6.74
CA ALA A 66 -17.11 -9.09 -6.26
C ALA A 66 -18.52 -9.56 -6.62
N ASP A 67 -18.61 -10.49 -7.58
CA ASP A 67 -19.87 -10.98 -8.16
C ASP A 67 -19.92 -12.51 -8.29
N GLN A 68 -18.89 -13.20 -7.78
CA GLN A 68 -18.82 -14.65 -7.80
C GLN A 68 -19.24 -15.25 -6.45
N PRO A 69 -19.94 -16.39 -6.43
CA PRO A 69 -20.33 -17.03 -5.18
C PRO A 69 -19.13 -17.66 -4.45
N THR A 70 -18.07 -18.02 -5.18
CA THR A 70 -16.84 -18.64 -4.64
C THR A 70 -15.64 -18.32 -5.53
N GLY A 71 -14.43 -18.54 -5.03
CA GLY A 71 -13.19 -18.42 -5.82
C GLY A 71 -12.77 -16.97 -6.12
N PRO A 72 -11.92 -16.75 -7.12
CA PRO A 72 -11.58 -15.39 -7.58
C PRO A 72 -12.84 -14.61 -7.92
N GLY A 73 -12.91 -13.35 -7.48
CA GLY A 73 -14.06 -12.48 -7.72
C GLY A 73 -15.20 -12.67 -6.72
N SER A 74 -15.04 -13.52 -5.69
CA SER A 74 -16.04 -13.66 -4.62
C SER A 74 -15.83 -12.71 -3.44
N ARG A 75 -14.79 -11.88 -3.49
CA ARG A 75 -14.35 -11.04 -2.37
C ARG A 75 -13.90 -9.68 -2.87
N ILE A 76 -14.21 -8.63 -2.11
CA ILE A 76 -13.71 -7.29 -2.38
C ILE A 76 -12.29 -7.15 -1.86
N GLY A 77 -11.38 -6.79 -2.76
CA GLY A 77 -10.05 -6.34 -2.42
C GLY A 77 -9.18 -6.09 -3.64
N ALA A 78 -8.20 -5.21 -3.48
CA ALA A 78 -7.19 -4.88 -4.48
C ALA A 78 -5.82 -4.77 -3.82
N PHE A 79 -4.78 -5.18 -4.52
CA PHE A 79 -3.41 -5.14 -4.02
C PHE A 79 -2.48 -4.44 -4.99
N ASN A 80 -1.42 -3.83 -4.47
CA ASN A 80 -0.35 -3.24 -5.28
C ASN A 80 1.01 -3.69 -4.75
N GLY A 81 1.78 -4.35 -5.61
CA GLY A 81 3.16 -4.78 -5.34
C GLY A 81 4.17 -4.15 -6.29
N SER A 82 3.79 -3.07 -6.97
CA SER A 82 4.68 -2.33 -7.86
C SER A 82 5.59 -1.40 -7.05
N THR A 83 6.62 -0.85 -7.70
CA THR A 83 7.61 0.00 -7.05
C THR A 83 7.04 1.33 -6.53
N SER A 84 5.81 1.72 -6.88
CA SER A 84 5.19 2.90 -6.28
C SER A 84 4.64 2.64 -4.87
N TRP A 85 4.48 1.38 -4.46
CA TRP A 85 3.88 0.96 -3.18
C TRP A 85 4.70 -0.10 -2.44
N THR A 86 5.98 -0.26 -2.80
CA THR A 86 6.91 -1.20 -2.16
C THR A 86 8.20 -0.49 -1.79
N GLY A 87 8.92 -0.98 -0.78
CA GLY A 87 10.17 -0.40 -0.30
C GLY A 87 10.15 0.04 1.16
N ASP A 88 11.09 0.90 1.53
CA ASP A 88 11.30 1.38 2.90
C ASP A 88 10.40 2.58 3.26
N TYR A 89 9.27 2.28 3.92
CA TYR A 89 8.29 3.26 4.34
C TYR A 89 8.79 4.14 5.49
N GLU A 90 9.71 3.63 6.33
CA GLU A 90 10.28 4.39 7.45
C GLU A 90 11.19 5.51 6.93
N THR A 91 12.11 5.17 6.02
CA THR A 91 12.98 6.16 5.37
C THR A 91 12.17 7.14 4.52
N ALA A 92 11.08 6.68 3.90
CA ALA A 92 10.16 7.54 3.16
C ALA A 92 9.22 8.39 4.06
N GLY A 93 9.25 8.19 5.38
CA GLY A 93 8.40 8.90 6.33
C GLY A 93 6.90 8.65 6.13
N VAL A 94 6.52 7.51 5.55
CA VAL A 94 5.12 7.13 5.31
C VAL A 94 4.56 6.48 6.56
N THR A 95 3.52 7.09 7.14
CA THR A 95 2.89 6.61 8.39
C THR A 95 1.41 6.31 8.25
N GLY A 96 0.86 6.53 7.06
CA GLY A 96 -0.51 6.20 6.72
C GLY A 96 -0.67 6.04 5.22
N ILE A 97 -1.78 5.40 4.84
CA ILE A 97 -2.28 5.41 3.48
C ILE A 97 -3.70 5.94 3.51
N GLN A 98 -3.96 6.96 2.69
CA GLN A 98 -5.27 7.54 2.49
C GLN A 98 -5.89 7.00 1.20
N PHE A 99 -7.19 6.77 1.21
CA PHE A 99 -7.97 6.36 0.04
C PHE A 99 -9.24 7.22 -0.03
N ASP A 100 -9.65 7.60 -1.23
CA ASP A 100 -11.05 7.94 -1.48
C ASP A 100 -11.77 6.66 -1.87
N LEU A 101 -12.84 6.32 -1.15
CA LEU A 101 -13.60 5.09 -1.35
C LEU A 101 -15.09 5.40 -1.52
N ALA A 102 -15.72 4.70 -2.46
CA ALA A 102 -17.17 4.68 -2.63
C ALA A 102 -17.67 3.25 -2.76
N ASN A 103 -18.75 2.90 -2.07
CA ASN A 103 -19.37 1.59 -2.19
C ASN A 103 -20.64 1.69 -3.03
N PHE A 104 -20.58 1.14 -4.24
CA PHE A 104 -21.67 1.09 -5.21
C PHE A 104 -22.50 -0.19 -5.09
N GLY A 105 -22.16 -1.06 -4.14
CA GLY A 105 -22.92 -2.26 -3.81
C GLY A 105 -24.14 -1.99 -2.93
N ALA A 106 -24.78 -3.07 -2.47
CA ALA A 106 -26.01 -3.01 -1.65
C ALA A 106 -25.77 -3.17 -0.14
N THR A 107 -24.56 -3.53 0.29
CA THR A 107 -24.21 -3.78 1.69
C THR A 107 -22.95 -3.06 2.08
N ASP A 108 -22.89 -2.55 3.31
CA ASP A 108 -21.71 -1.89 3.86
C ASP A 108 -20.47 -2.80 3.78
N LEU A 109 -19.32 -2.19 3.52
CA LEU A 109 -18.05 -2.90 3.41
C LEU A 109 -17.13 -2.50 4.55
N ASP A 110 -16.76 -3.47 5.39
CA ASP A 110 -15.74 -3.27 6.42
C ASP A 110 -14.34 -3.42 5.82
N MET A 111 -13.65 -2.30 5.61
CA MET A 111 -12.37 -2.24 4.91
C MET A 111 -11.18 -2.28 5.86
N ARG A 112 -10.10 -2.95 5.42
CA ARG A 112 -8.80 -2.99 6.11
C ARG A 112 -7.68 -2.88 5.10
N VAL A 113 -6.63 -2.16 5.50
CA VAL A 113 -5.33 -2.23 4.82
C VAL A 113 -4.52 -3.38 5.42
N MET A 114 -3.74 -4.04 4.58
CA MET A 114 -2.78 -5.07 4.93
C MET A 114 -1.46 -4.81 4.21
N LEU A 115 -0.37 -4.91 4.96
CA LEU A 115 1.00 -4.82 4.47
C LEU A 115 1.65 -6.20 4.51
N PHE A 116 2.48 -6.46 3.51
CA PHE A 116 3.34 -7.63 3.43
C PHE A 116 4.78 -7.16 3.37
N GLY A 117 5.68 -7.88 4.02
CA GLY A 117 7.11 -7.66 3.95
C GLY A 117 7.87 -8.73 4.72
N VAL A 118 9.18 -8.55 4.87
CA VAL A 118 10.07 -9.54 5.51
C VAL A 118 9.69 -9.84 6.97
N GLY A 119 9.09 -8.88 7.69
CA GLY A 119 8.60 -9.08 9.06
C GLY A 119 7.32 -9.93 9.16
N GLY A 120 6.59 -10.09 8.06
CA GLY A 120 5.33 -10.81 7.97
C GLY A 120 4.18 -9.96 7.42
N SER A 121 2.97 -10.38 7.75
CA SER A 121 1.72 -9.73 7.30
C SER A 121 1.03 -9.03 8.46
N PHE A 122 0.76 -7.74 8.27
CA PHE A 122 0.12 -6.86 9.25
C PHE A 122 -1.13 -6.26 8.63
N THR A 123 -2.24 -6.22 9.35
CA THR A 123 -3.48 -5.58 8.87
C THR A 123 -4.02 -4.63 9.91
N SER A 124 -4.80 -3.63 9.49
CA SER A 124 -5.50 -2.72 10.41
C SER A 124 -6.15 -3.51 11.55
N THR A 125 -6.03 -3.02 12.79
CA THR A 125 -6.61 -3.64 13.99
C THR A 125 -8.12 -3.46 14.01
N ILE A 126 -8.59 -2.27 13.63
CA ILE A 126 -10.01 -1.92 13.51
C ILE A 126 -10.36 -1.81 12.03
N ALA A 127 -11.50 -2.40 11.62
CA ALA A 127 -12.01 -2.22 10.26
C ALA A 127 -12.73 -0.88 10.16
N THR A 128 -12.62 -0.25 8.99
CA THR A 128 -13.30 1.00 8.69
C THR A 128 -14.48 0.71 7.78
N THR A 129 -15.69 1.02 8.23
CA THR A 129 -16.91 0.79 7.45
C THR A 129 -17.05 1.83 6.34
N VAL A 130 -17.20 1.35 5.11
CA VAL A 130 -17.59 2.15 3.94
C VAL A 130 -19.07 1.88 3.65
N PRO A 131 -19.95 2.87 3.88
CA PRO A 131 -21.39 2.69 3.75
C PRO A 131 -21.80 2.45 2.29
N ALA A 132 -22.82 1.62 2.06
CA ALA A 132 -23.42 1.39 0.74
C ALA A 132 -24.31 2.57 0.29
N ASP A 133 -23.72 3.77 0.22
CA ASP A 133 -24.44 5.00 -0.15
C ASP A 133 -24.06 5.53 -1.54
N GLY A 134 -23.13 4.88 -2.23
CA GLY A 134 -22.63 5.30 -3.55
C GLY A 134 -21.87 6.63 -3.53
N ALA A 135 -21.55 7.17 -2.36
CA ALA A 135 -20.83 8.43 -2.21
C ALA A 135 -19.34 8.20 -1.94
N TRP A 136 -18.53 9.13 -2.42
CA TRP A 136 -17.09 9.15 -2.17
C TRP A 136 -16.81 9.73 -0.79
N HIS A 137 -16.01 9.01 0.00
CA HIS A 137 -15.52 9.44 1.30
C HIS A 137 -14.02 9.18 1.42
N THR A 138 -13.31 10.04 2.14
CA THR A 138 -11.88 9.89 2.38
C THR A 138 -11.63 9.11 3.67
N TYR A 139 -10.77 8.08 3.58
CA TYR A 139 -10.40 7.23 4.70
C TYR A 139 -8.88 7.16 4.86
N THR A 140 -8.42 7.22 6.11
CA THR A 140 -7.00 7.11 6.45
C THR A 140 -6.75 5.88 7.29
N PHE A 141 -5.80 5.06 6.86
CA PHE A 141 -5.32 3.88 7.58
C PHE A 141 -3.92 4.17 8.12
N GLY A 142 -3.79 4.24 9.44
CA GLY A 142 -2.51 4.40 10.11
C GLY A 142 -1.65 3.14 10.01
N LEU A 143 -0.33 3.32 10.00
CA LEU A 143 0.66 2.25 9.93
C LEU A 143 1.45 2.09 11.24
N SER A 144 0.98 2.69 12.33
CA SER A 144 1.64 2.54 13.64
C SER A 144 1.38 1.16 14.25
N ALA A 145 2.18 0.79 15.25
CA ALA A 145 1.96 -0.43 16.02
C ALA A 145 0.61 -0.49 16.74
N ALA A 146 -0.02 0.66 17.02
CA ALA A 146 -1.36 0.69 17.61
C ALA A 146 -2.46 0.43 16.56
N ASP A 147 -2.20 0.79 15.30
CA ASP A 147 -3.18 0.69 14.21
C ASP A 147 -3.17 -0.68 13.55
N LEU A 148 -2.11 -1.47 13.72
CA LEU A 148 -1.89 -2.73 13.01
C LEU A 148 -1.80 -3.95 13.95
N THR A 149 -2.36 -5.07 13.49
CA THR A 149 -2.27 -6.39 14.12
C THR A 149 -1.47 -7.32 13.21
N GLN A 150 -0.49 -8.02 13.77
CA GLN A 150 0.23 -9.09 13.05
C GLN A 150 -0.68 -10.31 12.88
N VAL A 151 -0.82 -10.77 11.64
CA VAL A 151 -1.71 -11.90 11.28
C VAL A 151 -1.00 -12.97 10.45
N GLY A 152 0.32 -12.84 10.27
CA GLY A 152 1.18 -13.83 9.65
C GLY A 152 2.66 -13.48 9.81
N GLY A 153 3.53 -14.49 9.82
CA GLY A 153 4.97 -14.33 10.02
C GLY A 153 5.38 -14.35 11.50
N LEU A 154 6.69 -14.20 11.74
CA LEU A 154 7.32 -14.21 13.07
C LEU A 154 8.21 -13.00 13.34
N GLY A 155 8.32 -12.07 12.38
CA GLY A 155 9.12 -10.87 12.50
C GLY A 155 8.37 -9.72 13.15
N THR A 156 8.90 -8.50 13.00
CA THR A 156 8.34 -7.28 13.59
C THR A 156 7.67 -6.38 12.56
N LEU A 157 6.89 -5.41 13.02
CA LEU A 157 6.33 -4.38 12.15
C LEU A 157 7.44 -3.57 11.46
N ASP A 158 8.45 -3.13 12.21
CA ASP A 158 9.61 -2.38 11.68
C ASP A 158 10.32 -3.13 10.54
N GLN A 159 10.47 -4.46 10.67
CA GLN A 159 11.01 -5.29 9.61
C GLN A 159 10.13 -5.27 8.35
N THR A 160 8.80 -5.27 8.49
CA THR A 160 7.89 -5.12 7.35
C THR A 160 7.93 -3.70 6.78
N LEU A 161 7.97 -2.65 7.60
CA LEU A 161 7.93 -1.26 7.13
C LEU A 161 9.23 -0.81 6.45
N THR A 162 10.38 -1.35 6.85
CA THR A 162 11.66 -1.10 6.17
C THR A 162 11.78 -1.80 4.81
N ALA A 163 10.89 -2.75 4.50
CA ALA A 163 10.84 -3.46 3.23
C ALA A 163 9.42 -4.00 2.95
N VAL A 164 8.51 -3.10 2.58
CA VAL A 164 7.15 -3.46 2.16
C VAL A 164 7.20 -4.06 0.76
N ASP A 165 6.60 -5.25 0.59
CA ASP A 165 6.55 -5.98 -0.68
C ASP A 165 5.17 -5.89 -1.36
N GLN A 166 4.13 -5.56 -0.60
CA GLN A 166 2.77 -5.41 -1.12
C GLN A 166 1.87 -4.66 -0.14
N VAL A 167 0.99 -3.84 -0.68
CA VAL A 167 -0.18 -3.28 0.00
C VAL A 167 -1.44 -3.98 -0.50
N LEU A 168 -2.38 -4.30 0.39
CA LEU A 168 -3.69 -4.85 0.08
C LEU A 168 -4.76 -4.06 0.82
N ILE A 169 -5.77 -3.55 0.12
CA ILE A 169 -7.02 -3.06 0.70
C ILE A 169 -8.09 -4.12 0.46
N ARG A 170 -8.84 -4.52 1.51
CA ARG A 170 -9.84 -5.60 1.39
C ARG A 170 -11.02 -5.42 2.33
N HIS A 171 -12.14 -6.01 1.93
CA HIS A 171 -13.26 -6.26 2.84
C HIS A 171 -12.89 -7.40 3.82
N GLN A 172 -12.89 -7.09 5.12
CA GLN A 172 -12.69 -8.08 6.18
C GLN A 172 -13.36 -7.63 7.49
N PRO A 173 -14.63 -8.00 7.71
CA PRO A 173 -15.38 -7.71 8.92
C PRO A 173 -14.90 -8.58 10.09
N GLY A 174 -15.21 -8.16 11.31
CA GLY A 174 -14.88 -8.91 12.53
C GLY A 174 -13.41 -8.80 12.94
N ALA A 175 -12.87 -9.81 13.63
CA ALA A 175 -11.48 -9.80 14.12
C ALA A 175 -10.45 -9.84 12.97
N PRO A 176 -9.27 -9.20 13.08
CA PRO A 176 -8.22 -9.26 12.06
C PRO A 176 -7.84 -10.70 11.67
N LEU A 177 -7.83 -11.00 10.37
CA LEU A 177 -7.47 -12.33 9.84
C LEU A 177 -6.24 -12.30 8.93
N GLY A 178 -5.62 -13.46 8.70
CA GLY A 178 -4.43 -13.59 7.87
C GLY A 178 -4.66 -13.42 6.36
N PRO A 179 -3.58 -13.52 5.56
CA PRO A 179 -3.66 -13.58 4.11
C PRO A 179 -4.56 -14.74 3.65
N GLY A 180 -5.31 -14.55 2.55
CA GLY A 180 -6.22 -15.57 2.01
C GLY A 180 -7.52 -15.80 2.79
N GLN A 181 -7.69 -15.17 3.95
CA GLN A 181 -8.87 -15.33 4.82
C GLN A 181 -9.92 -14.21 4.66
N GLY A 182 -10.01 -13.60 3.48
CA GLY A 182 -11.09 -12.64 3.17
C GLY A 182 -12.49 -13.26 3.26
N VAL A 183 -13.51 -12.42 3.41
CA VAL A 183 -14.91 -12.85 3.51
C VAL A 183 -15.58 -12.72 2.14
N VAL A 184 -16.42 -13.69 1.80
CA VAL A 184 -17.23 -13.64 0.57
C VAL A 184 -18.29 -12.56 0.72
N VAL A 185 -18.41 -11.71 -0.29
CA VAL A 185 -19.40 -10.62 -0.34
C VAL A 185 -19.71 -10.32 -1.80
N GLU A 186 -20.96 -10.02 -2.09
CA GLU A 186 -21.34 -9.39 -3.35
C GLU A 186 -21.23 -7.88 -3.19
N GLY A 187 -20.44 -7.22 -4.03
CA GLY A 187 -20.20 -5.79 -3.87
C GLY A 187 -19.46 -5.15 -5.01
N GLN A 188 -19.42 -3.82 -4.97
CA GLN A 188 -18.68 -3.00 -5.92
C GLN A 188 -18.06 -1.83 -5.16
N LEU A 189 -16.73 -1.76 -5.17
CA LEU A 189 -15.96 -0.72 -4.48
C LEU A 189 -15.22 0.14 -5.51
N GLY A 190 -15.42 1.44 -5.46
CA GLY A 190 -14.56 2.43 -6.08
C GLY A 190 -13.41 2.80 -5.16
N ILE A 191 -12.21 2.89 -5.75
CA ILE A 191 -10.98 3.32 -5.08
C ILE A 191 -10.35 4.42 -5.92
N ASP A 192 -10.05 5.55 -5.31
CA ASP A 192 -9.45 6.71 -5.95
C ASP A 192 -8.44 7.41 -5.03
N ASN A 193 -7.60 8.28 -5.62
CA ASN A 193 -6.61 9.12 -4.95
C ASN A 193 -5.81 8.42 -3.85
N VAL A 194 -5.31 7.21 -4.13
CA VAL A 194 -4.57 6.44 -3.10
C VAL A 194 -3.28 7.17 -2.80
N THR A 195 -3.12 7.63 -1.56
CA THR A 195 -2.07 8.58 -1.19
C THR A 195 -1.23 8.07 -0.02
N ALA A 196 0.09 8.06 -0.20
CA ALA A 196 1.02 7.82 0.92
C ALA A 196 1.16 9.11 1.75
N ILE A 197 0.79 9.07 3.03
CA ILE A 197 0.78 10.27 3.90
C ILE A 197 1.88 10.22 4.97
N PRO A 198 2.49 11.38 5.30
CA PRO A 198 3.46 11.47 6.38
C PRO A 198 2.81 11.62 7.75
N GLU A 199 3.62 11.59 8.82
CA GLU A 199 3.11 11.92 10.14
C GLU A 199 2.52 13.35 10.16
N PRO A 200 1.43 13.57 10.93
CA PRO A 200 0.76 14.87 11.01
C PRO A 200 1.70 16.04 11.35
N ALA A 201 2.75 15.80 12.14
CA ALA A 201 3.72 16.83 12.51
C ALA A 201 4.56 17.32 11.30
N THR A 202 4.88 16.43 10.37
CA THR A 202 5.65 16.75 9.14
C THR A 202 4.80 17.55 8.16
N ALA A 203 3.50 17.24 8.03
CA ALA A 203 2.57 18.01 7.23
C ALA A 203 2.42 19.47 7.75
N ALA A 204 2.36 19.65 9.07
CA ALA A 204 2.31 20.97 9.70
C ALA A 204 3.57 21.80 9.45
N LEU A 205 4.77 21.19 9.48
CA LEU A 205 6.02 21.89 9.17
C LEU A 205 6.12 22.31 7.69
N LEU A 206 5.71 21.45 6.75
CA LEU A 206 5.69 21.78 5.32
C LEU A 206 4.73 22.95 5.03
N GLY A 207 3.56 22.97 5.66
CA GLY A 207 2.62 24.09 5.56
C GLY A 207 3.21 25.41 6.06
N LEU A 208 3.94 25.40 7.17
CA LEU A 208 4.61 26.59 7.72
C LEU A 208 5.71 27.12 6.79
N VAL A 209 6.51 26.24 6.17
CA VAL A 209 7.57 26.65 5.24
C VAL A 209 6.99 27.32 3.99
N VAL A 210 5.92 26.77 3.41
CA VAL A 210 5.22 27.39 2.25
C VAL A 210 4.65 28.76 2.62
N VAL A 211 4.04 28.90 3.80
CA VAL A 211 3.53 30.19 4.28
C VAL A 211 4.65 31.20 4.51
N MET A 212 5.79 30.77 5.05
CA MET A 212 6.95 31.65 5.27
C MET A 212 7.63 32.09 3.97
N LEU A 213 7.70 31.22 2.96
CA LEU A 213 8.24 31.56 1.64
C LEU A 213 7.32 32.52 0.87
N ARG A 214 5.99 32.36 0.98
CA ARG A 214 5.02 33.31 0.39
C ARG A 214 4.97 34.67 1.07
N ARG A 215 5.43 34.78 2.32
CA ARG A 215 5.53 36.07 3.05
C ARG A 215 6.82 36.85 2.76
N ARG A 216 7.74 36.27 1.98
CA ARG A 216 9.05 36.87 1.65
C ARG A 216 9.22 37.22 0.16
N ALA A 217 8.17 37.05 -0.65
CA ALA A 217 8.08 37.53 -2.03
C ALA A 217 7.09 38.69 -2.09
#